data_AF-A0A957EQC3-F1
#
_entry.id   AF-A0A957EQC3-F1
#
_cell.length_a   1.000
_cell.length_b   1.000
_cell.length_c   1.000
_cell.angle_alpha   90.00
_cell.angle_beta   90.00
_cell.angle_gamma   90.00
#
_symmetry.space_group_name_H-M   'P 1'
#
loop_
_entity.id
_entity.type
_entity.pdbx_description
1 polymer ?
#
loop_
_entity_poly.entity_id
_entity_poly.type
_entity_poly.pdbx_seq_one_letter_code
_entity_poly.pdbx_strand_id
1 'polypeptide(L)'
;ATSKLVAKVASDHEKPQGCTIVLPGAEAAFLAPLPARVIWGIGPRTAEKLAQMGIMTCGQLAAAELASLYHQFGRQAEDLQRRARGIDNRPVVAEAGLPKSISQEWTFNQDVNDAALLRAQVQRMAEKVATAVQRHGLVAHTVRVKFRWADFTTFTRQKTVEVGFDDAETITRLALAIWEEHWPAGKRMRLIGVAATGLAAVQGRQLGFDFGSR
;
A
#
# COMPACT_ATOMS: atom_id res chain seq x y z
N ALA A 1 -4.57 1.72 -27.88
CA ALA A 1 -3.32 1.44 -27.14
C ALA A 1 -3.27 -0.03 -26.77
N THR A 2 -2.09 -0.64 -26.85
CA THR A 2 -1.87 -2.10 -26.68
C THR A 2 -1.57 -2.52 -25.24
N SER A 3 -1.31 -1.57 -24.34
CA SER A 3 -0.97 -1.84 -22.94
C SER A 3 -1.74 -0.94 -21.97
N LYS A 4 -1.90 -1.40 -20.72
CA LYS A 4 -2.59 -0.64 -19.65
C LYS A 4 -1.97 0.74 -19.42
N LEU A 5 -0.64 0.78 -19.39
CA LEU A 5 0.11 2.01 -19.20
C LEU A 5 -0.24 3.05 -20.27
N VAL A 6 -0.10 2.67 -21.54
CA VAL A 6 -0.30 3.59 -22.67
C VAL A 6 -1.77 3.98 -22.78
N ALA A 7 -2.70 3.06 -22.54
CA ALA A 7 -4.13 3.36 -22.51
C ALA A 7 -4.48 4.40 -21.45
N LYS A 8 -3.89 4.29 -20.25
CA LYS A 8 -4.09 5.28 -19.20
C LYS A 8 -3.55 6.66 -19.61
N VAL A 9 -2.31 6.72 -20.09
CA VAL A 9 -1.69 8.00 -20.50
C VAL A 9 -2.47 8.65 -21.64
N ALA A 10 -2.88 7.86 -22.65
CA ALA A 10 -3.68 8.33 -23.77
C ALA A 10 -5.04 8.87 -23.32
N SER A 11 -5.71 8.23 -22.35
CA SER A 11 -6.98 8.71 -21.81
C SER A 11 -6.88 10.06 -21.09
N ASP A 12 -5.70 10.38 -20.53
CA ASP A 12 -5.42 11.61 -19.80
C ASP A 12 -4.86 12.74 -20.71
N HIS A 13 -4.45 12.42 -21.95
CA HIS A 13 -3.67 13.31 -22.83
C HIS A 13 -4.47 14.51 -23.36
N GLU A 14 -5.68 14.29 -23.87
CA GLU A 14 -6.55 15.32 -24.45
C GLU A 14 -7.76 15.65 -23.57
N LYS A 15 -7.61 15.54 -22.26
CA LYS A 15 -8.67 15.97 -21.35
C LYS A 15 -8.82 17.49 -21.34
N PRO A 16 -10.05 18.03 -21.23
CA PRO A 16 -11.33 17.31 -21.20
C PRO A 16 -11.87 16.95 -22.62
N GLN A 17 -12.64 15.86 -22.72
CA GLN A 17 -13.39 15.39 -23.91
C GLN A 17 -12.61 14.90 -25.14
N GLY A 18 -11.27 14.80 -25.11
CA GLY A 18 -10.51 14.16 -26.18
C GLY A 18 -10.41 12.63 -26.06
N CYS A 19 -10.14 11.98 -27.19
CA CYS A 19 -9.91 10.53 -27.29
C CYS A 19 -8.65 10.28 -28.12
N THR A 20 -7.57 9.92 -27.45
CA THR A 20 -6.29 9.65 -28.11
C THR A 20 -6.17 8.16 -28.46
N ILE A 21 -6.09 7.84 -29.76
CA ILE A 21 -5.83 6.48 -30.24
C ILE A 21 -4.33 6.30 -30.49
N VAL A 22 -3.68 5.46 -29.67
CA VAL A 22 -2.29 5.03 -29.91
C VAL A 22 -2.29 3.67 -30.60
N LEU A 23 -1.77 3.64 -31.82
CA LEU A 23 -1.64 2.43 -32.65
C LEU A 23 -0.52 1.51 -32.13
N PRO A 24 -0.63 0.18 -32.34
CA PRO A 24 0.45 -0.75 -32.07
C PRO A 24 1.77 -0.32 -32.74
N GLY A 25 2.86 -0.30 -31.98
CA GLY A 25 4.20 0.12 -32.44
C GLY A 25 4.45 1.64 -32.33
N ALA A 26 3.42 2.46 -32.11
CA ALA A 26 3.55 3.91 -31.95
C ALA A 26 3.74 4.34 -30.48
N GLU A 27 3.76 3.41 -29.54
CA GLU A 27 3.71 3.71 -28.09
C GLU A 27 4.93 4.49 -27.63
N ALA A 28 6.13 4.08 -28.03
CA ALA A 28 7.37 4.75 -27.64
C ALA A 28 7.41 6.19 -28.18
N ALA A 29 7.00 6.40 -29.44
CA ALA A 29 6.95 7.73 -30.06
C ALA A 29 5.91 8.63 -29.39
N PHE A 30 4.71 8.08 -29.10
CA PHE A 30 3.66 8.79 -28.38
C PHE A 30 4.11 9.23 -26.97
N LEU A 31 4.80 8.35 -26.24
CA LEU A 31 5.26 8.64 -24.89
C LEU A 31 6.46 9.60 -24.86
N ALA A 32 7.37 9.50 -25.84
CA ALA A 32 8.66 10.19 -25.85
C ALA A 32 8.62 11.68 -25.45
N PRO A 33 7.72 12.53 -25.98
CA PRO A 33 7.67 13.96 -25.65
C PRO A 33 7.02 14.23 -24.28
N LEU A 34 6.34 13.26 -23.68
CA LEU A 34 5.59 13.47 -22.45
C LEU A 34 6.53 13.52 -21.22
N PRO A 35 6.16 14.29 -20.19
CA PRO A 35 6.90 14.29 -18.92
C PRO A 35 6.98 12.89 -18.31
N ALA A 36 8.14 12.48 -17.77
CA ALA A 36 8.32 11.14 -17.19
C ALA A 36 7.28 10.81 -16.10
N ARG A 37 6.77 11.83 -15.39
CA ARG A 37 5.72 11.69 -14.36
C ARG A 37 4.39 11.10 -14.86
N VAL A 38 4.14 11.06 -16.18
CA VAL A 38 2.93 10.41 -16.73
C VAL A 38 3.00 8.88 -16.60
N ILE A 39 4.20 8.32 -16.44
CA ILE A 39 4.40 6.89 -16.27
C ILE A 39 3.94 6.46 -14.87
N TRP A 40 3.04 5.49 -14.83
CA TRP A 40 2.57 4.92 -13.57
C TRP A 40 3.72 4.29 -12.77
N GLY A 41 3.85 4.67 -11.50
CA GLY A 41 4.98 4.32 -10.63
C GLY A 41 5.99 5.46 -10.44
N ILE A 42 5.96 6.50 -11.27
CA ILE A 42 6.79 7.70 -11.11
C ILE A 42 6.02 8.75 -10.32
N GLY A 43 6.13 8.69 -9.00
CA GLY A 43 5.62 9.73 -8.09
C GLY A 43 6.57 10.93 -7.97
N PRO A 44 6.21 11.98 -7.21
CA PRO A 44 6.98 13.22 -7.10
C PRO A 44 8.46 13.01 -6.73
N ARG A 45 8.74 12.12 -5.76
CA ARG A 45 10.11 11.80 -5.34
C ARG A 45 10.94 11.11 -6.42
N THR A 46 10.31 10.22 -7.20
CA THR A 46 11.00 9.54 -8.31
C THR A 46 11.26 10.52 -9.44
N ALA A 47 10.30 11.40 -9.75
CA ALA A 47 10.45 12.44 -10.75
C ALA A 47 11.56 13.43 -10.38
N GLU A 48 11.67 13.82 -9.10
CA GLU A 48 12.76 14.68 -8.61
C GLU A 48 14.14 14.04 -8.80
N LYS A 49 14.28 12.75 -8.45
CA LYS A 49 15.52 12.00 -8.69
C LYS A 49 15.88 11.90 -10.17
N LEU A 50 14.88 11.68 -11.03
CA LEU A 50 15.09 11.67 -12.48
C LEU A 50 15.52 13.04 -12.99
N ALA A 51 14.91 14.12 -12.49
CA ALA A 51 15.27 15.49 -12.84
C ALA A 51 16.73 15.82 -12.43
N GLN A 52 17.17 15.35 -11.26
CA GLN A 52 18.57 15.46 -10.81
C GLN A 52 19.56 14.72 -11.76
N MET A 53 19.09 13.70 -12.47
CA MET A 53 19.84 12.99 -13.51
C MET A 53 19.68 13.63 -14.91
N GLY A 54 18.99 14.77 -15.03
CA GLY A 54 18.71 15.43 -16.32
C GLY A 54 17.59 14.78 -17.14
N ILE A 55 16.81 13.88 -16.53
CA ILE A 55 15.74 13.12 -17.19
C ILE A 55 14.38 13.73 -16.83
N MET A 56 13.77 14.43 -17.79
CA MET A 56 12.48 15.11 -17.63
C MET A 56 11.35 14.44 -18.42
N THR A 57 11.68 13.78 -19.52
CA THR A 57 10.73 13.18 -20.47
C THR A 57 10.82 11.66 -20.50
N CYS A 58 9.76 10.99 -20.98
CA CYS A 58 9.78 9.54 -21.20
C CYS A 58 10.85 9.17 -22.25
N GLY A 59 11.07 10.00 -23.28
CA GLY A 59 12.09 9.75 -24.30
C GLY A 59 13.49 9.72 -23.69
N GLN A 60 13.80 10.69 -22.83
CA GLN A 60 15.07 10.72 -22.08
C GLN A 60 15.21 9.50 -21.16
N LEU A 61 14.14 9.12 -20.44
CA LEU A 61 14.16 7.93 -19.58
C LEU A 61 14.36 6.64 -20.37
N ALA A 62 13.73 6.54 -21.55
CA ALA A 62 13.87 5.40 -22.45
C ALA A 62 15.28 5.28 -23.06
N ALA A 63 15.97 6.41 -23.26
CA ALA A 63 17.32 6.47 -23.81
C ALA A 63 18.43 6.44 -22.75
N ALA A 64 18.10 6.67 -21.47
CA ALA A 64 19.07 6.73 -20.39
C ALA A 64 19.83 5.41 -20.25
N GLU A 65 21.10 5.50 -19.86
CA GLU A 65 21.93 4.32 -19.60
C GLU A 65 21.36 3.51 -18.43
N LEU A 66 21.18 2.21 -18.64
CA LEU A 66 20.57 1.33 -17.64
C LEU A 66 21.41 1.26 -16.35
N ALA A 67 22.74 1.27 -16.43
CA ALA A 67 23.62 1.27 -15.27
C ALA A 67 23.40 2.50 -14.36
N SER A 68 23.31 3.69 -14.97
CA SER A 68 23.00 4.94 -14.28
C SER A 68 21.63 4.89 -13.58
N LEU A 69 20.61 4.33 -14.26
CA LEU A 69 19.30 4.11 -13.64
C LEU A 69 19.35 3.09 -12.49
N TYR A 70 20.13 2.01 -12.63
CA TYR A 70 20.29 0.99 -11.58
C TYR A 70 20.94 1.56 -10.34
N HIS A 71 21.95 2.42 -10.48
CA HIS A 71 22.58 3.08 -9.34
C HIS A 71 21.56 3.88 -8.51
N GLN A 72 20.61 4.55 -9.17
CA GLN A 72 19.63 5.40 -8.49
C GLN A 72 18.36 4.66 -8.02
N PHE A 73 17.87 3.67 -8.78
CA PHE A 73 16.56 3.04 -8.58
C PHE A 73 16.63 1.53 -8.30
N GLY A 74 17.82 0.93 -8.34
CA GLY A 74 18.04 -0.49 -8.13
C GLY A 74 17.24 -1.36 -9.10
N ARG A 75 16.64 -2.42 -8.58
CA ARG A 75 15.86 -3.41 -9.35
C ARG A 75 14.69 -2.83 -10.17
N GLN A 76 14.26 -1.59 -9.87
CA GLN A 76 13.17 -0.93 -10.61
C GLN A 76 13.63 -0.24 -11.89
N ALA A 77 14.94 -0.05 -12.09
CA ALA A 77 15.49 0.69 -13.22
C ALA A 77 15.04 0.14 -14.58
N GLU A 78 15.12 -1.18 -14.76
CA GLU A 78 14.72 -1.83 -16.01
C GLU A 78 13.22 -1.68 -16.27
N ASP A 79 12.38 -1.84 -15.24
CA ASP A 79 10.93 -1.68 -15.38
C ASP A 79 10.54 -0.22 -15.70
N LEU A 80 11.20 0.77 -15.07
CA LEU A 80 11.00 2.19 -15.38
C LEU A 80 11.36 2.50 -16.84
N GLN A 81 12.51 2.02 -17.31
CA GLN A 81 12.96 2.23 -18.68
C GLN A 81 12.03 1.53 -19.70
N ARG A 82 11.63 0.30 -19.45
CA ARG A 82 10.68 -0.45 -20.29
C ARG A 82 9.34 0.28 -20.41
N ARG A 83 8.80 0.77 -19.30
CA ARG A 83 7.54 1.54 -19.29
C ARG A 83 7.66 2.84 -20.06
N ALA A 84 8.80 3.53 -19.98
CA ALA A 84 9.06 4.73 -20.78
C ALA A 84 9.07 4.45 -22.30
N ARG A 85 9.37 3.22 -22.71
CA ARG A 85 9.25 2.71 -24.09
C ARG A 85 7.84 2.18 -24.43
N GLY A 86 6.87 2.30 -23.53
CA GLY A 86 5.50 1.80 -23.72
C GLY A 86 5.33 0.29 -23.49
N ILE A 87 6.38 -0.40 -23.04
CA ILE A 87 6.39 -1.86 -22.85
C ILE A 87 5.78 -2.19 -21.48
N ASP A 88 4.56 -2.71 -21.49
CA ASP A 88 3.84 -3.19 -20.31
C ASP A 88 3.01 -4.43 -20.64
N ASN A 89 3.58 -5.60 -20.36
CA ASN A 89 2.99 -6.91 -20.68
C ASN A 89 2.03 -7.42 -19.59
N ARG A 90 1.66 -6.59 -18.60
CA ARG A 90 0.82 -7.03 -17.48
C ARG A 90 -0.61 -7.29 -17.97
N PRO A 91 -1.16 -8.50 -17.76
CA PRO A 91 -2.52 -8.81 -18.20
C PRO A 91 -3.54 -7.98 -17.44
N VAL A 92 -4.68 -7.67 -18.07
CA VAL A 92 -5.86 -7.17 -17.35
C VAL A 92 -6.33 -8.29 -16.42
N VAL A 93 -6.36 -8.00 -15.12
CA VAL A 93 -6.79 -8.95 -14.09
C VAL A 93 -8.17 -8.46 -13.64
N ALA A 94 -9.21 -9.23 -13.96
CA ALA A 94 -10.59 -8.90 -13.62
C ALA A 94 -10.90 -9.18 -12.13
N GLU A 95 -10.31 -10.24 -11.59
CA GLU A 95 -10.51 -10.66 -10.20
C GLU A 95 -9.26 -10.35 -9.38
N ALA A 96 -9.38 -9.41 -8.44
CA ALA A 96 -8.34 -9.22 -7.44
C ALA A 96 -8.30 -10.47 -6.54
N GLY A 97 -7.13 -11.12 -6.44
CA GLY A 97 -6.93 -12.20 -5.47
C GLY A 97 -7.16 -11.73 -4.03
N LEU A 98 -7.08 -12.65 -3.07
CA LEU A 98 -7.29 -12.32 -1.66
C LEU A 98 -6.42 -11.14 -1.20
N PRO A 99 -6.97 -10.20 -0.41
CA PRO A 99 -6.21 -9.08 0.10
C PRO A 99 -5.02 -9.61 0.91
N LYS A 100 -3.84 -9.01 0.71
CA LYS A 100 -2.63 -9.37 1.49
C LYS A 100 -2.69 -8.84 2.92
N SER A 101 -3.47 -7.79 3.13
CA SER A 101 -3.67 -7.14 4.42
C SER A 101 -4.96 -6.33 4.43
N ILE A 102 -5.56 -6.17 5.59
CA ILE A 102 -6.70 -5.28 5.85
C ILE A 102 -6.30 -4.34 6.97
N SER A 103 -6.42 -3.02 6.77
CA SER A 103 -5.94 -2.03 7.75
C SER A 103 -6.83 -0.81 7.88
N GLN A 104 -6.71 -0.14 9.02
CA GLN A 104 -7.27 1.17 9.32
C GLN A 104 -6.18 2.05 9.92
N GLU A 105 -6.13 3.31 9.50
CA GLU A 105 -5.18 4.30 10.02
C GLU A 105 -5.92 5.58 10.36
N TRP A 106 -5.48 6.24 11.42
CA TRP A 106 -6.04 7.50 11.88
C TRP A 106 -4.93 8.53 12.07
N THR A 107 -4.99 9.60 11.28
CA THR A 107 -4.14 10.79 11.48
C THR A 107 -4.89 11.77 12.36
N PHE A 108 -4.30 12.17 13.47
CA PHE A 108 -4.93 13.12 14.39
C PHE A 108 -4.80 14.55 13.86
N ASN A 109 -5.80 15.39 14.12
CA ASN A 109 -5.76 16.81 13.75
C ASN A 109 -4.62 17.55 14.50
N GLN A 110 -4.46 17.23 15.78
CA GLN A 110 -3.37 17.68 16.64
C GLN A 110 -2.64 16.46 17.19
N ASP A 111 -1.35 16.55 17.43
CA ASP A 111 -0.58 15.42 17.96
C ASP A 111 -1.00 15.11 19.40
N VAL A 112 -1.32 13.84 19.66
CA VAL A 112 -1.94 13.41 20.92
C VAL A 112 -0.98 12.58 21.76
N ASN A 113 -1.03 12.74 23.08
CA ASN A 113 -0.35 11.87 24.05
C ASN A 113 -1.33 11.34 25.12
N ASP A 114 -2.64 11.51 24.90
CA ASP A 114 -3.67 10.98 25.77
C ASP A 114 -3.82 9.46 25.53
N ALA A 115 -3.45 8.69 26.55
CA ALA A 115 -3.51 7.23 26.54
C ALA A 115 -4.94 6.70 26.35
N ALA A 116 -5.94 7.34 26.96
CA ALA A 116 -7.33 6.90 26.88
C ALA A 116 -7.88 7.12 25.46
N LEU A 117 -7.58 8.28 24.87
CA LEU A 117 -7.94 8.57 23.47
C LEU A 117 -7.27 7.58 22.50
N LEU A 118 -5.98 7.30 22.69
CA LEU A 118 -5.22 6.37 21.85
C LEU A 118 -5.78 4.94 21.96
N ARG A 119 -6.06 4.46 23.17
CA ARG A 119 -6.69 3.15 23.41
C ARG A 119 -8.04 3.02 22.72
N ALA A 120 -8.92 4.02 22.90
CA ALA A 120 -10.23 4.04 22.26
C ALA A 120 -10.13 4.05 20.73
N GLN A 121 -9.14 4.76 20.18
CA GLN A 121 -8.90 4.78 18.74
C GLN A 121 -8.39 3.43 18.21
N VAL A 122 -7.52 2.74 18.96
CA VAL A 122 -7.07 1.38 18.61
C VAL A 122 -8.25 0.40 18.56
N GLN A 123 -9.11 0.42 19.59
CA GLN A 123 -10.32 -0.42 19.66
C GLN A 123 -11.24 -0.20 18.45
N ARG A 124 -11.58 1.06 18.16
CA ARG A 124 -12.41 1.42 17.01
C ARG A 124 -11.83 0.96 15.68
N MET A 125 -10.50 1.03 15.51
CA MET A 125 -9.85 0.54 14.30
C MET A 125 -9.86 -0.99 14.23
N ALA A 126 -9.65 -1.67 15.36
CA ALA A 126 -9.71 -3.12 15.45
C ALA A 126 -11.08 -3.68 15.05
N GLU A 127 -12.17 -3.07 15.52
CA GLU A 127 -13.55 -3.42 15.14
C GLU A 127 -13.79 -3.34 13.63
N LYS A 128 -13.33 -2.24 13.01
CA LYS A 128 -13.44 -2.05 11.56
C LYS A 128 -12.61 -3.05 10.78
N VAL A 129 -11.41 -3.37 11.26
CA VAL A 129 -10.54 -4.39 10.66
C VAL A 129 -11.19 -5.77 10.77
N ALA A 130 -11.69 -6.16 11.94
CA ALA A 130 -12.39 -7.43 12.17
C ALA A 130 -13.60 -7.57 11.23
N THR A 131 -14.46 -6.55 11.18
CA THR A 131 -15.64 -6.53 10.30
C THR A 131 -15.25 -6.72 8.83
N ALA A 132 -14.14 -6.10 8.39
CA ALA A 132 -13.66 -6.26 7.03
C ALA A 132 -13.06 -7.67 6.79
N VAL A 133 -12.29 -8.21 7.74
CA VAL A 133 -11.74 -9.58 7.67
C VAL A 133 -12.88 -10.61 7.54
N GLN A 134 -13.90 -10.50 8.39
CA GLN A 134 -15.08 -11.36 8.38
C GLN A 134 -15.89 -11.23 7.09
N ARG A 135 -16.08 -9.99 6.58
CA ARG A 135 -16.77 -9.74 5.30
C ARG A 135 -16.08 -10.43 4.12
N HIS A 136 -14.76 -10.58 4.18
CA HIS A 136 -13.99 -11.30 3.16
C HIS A 136 -13.96 -12.82 3.40
N GLY A 137 -14.54 -13.34 4.48
CA GLY A 137 -14.49 -14.76 4.83
C GLY A 137 -13.06 -15.23 5.11
N LEU A 138 -12.28 -14.40 5.81
CA LEU A 138 -10.86 -14.65 6.08
C LEU A 138 -10.60 -14.76 7.59
N VAL A 139 -9.49 -15.40 7.94
CA VAL A 139 -8.81 -15.24 9.23
C VAL A 139 -7.47 -14.55 9.03
N ALA A 140 -6.96 -13.92 10.08
CA ALA A 140 -5.63 -13.33 10.15
C ALA A 140 -4.78 -14.05 11.19
N HIS A 141 -3.47 -14.08 10.98
CA HIS A 141 -2.52 -14.62 11.97
C HIS A 141 -1.64 -13.55 12.60
N THR A 142 -1.66 -12.32 12.07
CA THR A 142 -0.75 -11.26 12.51
C THR A 142 -1.49 -9.95 12.66
N VAL A 143 -1.30 -9.30 13.81
CA VAL A 143 -1.69 -7.91 14.04
C VAL A 143 -0.46 -7.03 13.93
N ARG A 144 -0.56 -5.95 13.17
CA ARG A 144 0.46 -4.92 13.03
C ARG A 144 -0.09 -3.58 13.51
N VAL A 145 0.70 -2.86 14.30
CA VAL A 145 0.46 -1.47 14.68
C VAL A 145 1.47 -0.57 13.99
N LYS A 146 0.98 0.49 13.35
CA LYS A 146 1.78 1.56 12.78
C LYS A 146 1.77 2.76 13.73
N PHE A 147 2.93 3.32 13.95
CA PHE A 147 3.16 4.50 14.76
C PHE A 147 3.74 5.59 13.87
N ARG A 148 3.24 6.81 14.01
CA ARG A 148 3.90 8.01 13.51
C ARG A 148 3.93 9.05 14.60
N TRP A 149 5.11 9.54 14.91
CA TRP A 149 5.31 10.60 15.89
C TRP A 149 5.09 12.00 15.29
N ALA A 150 5.05 13.01 16.14
CA ALA A 150 4.96 14.42 15.75
C ALA A 150 6.08 14.86 14.80
N ASP A 151 7.27 14.27 14.91
CA ASP A 151 8.42 14.49 14.02
C ASP A 151 8.31 13.72 12.67
N PHE A 152 7.16 13.10 12.39
CA PHE A 152 6.88 12.26 11.23
C PHE A 152 7.68 10.95 11.12
N THR A 153 8.53 10.63 12.10
CA THR A 153 9.17 9.32 12.20
C THR A 153 8.10 8.25 12.29
N THR A 154 8.17 7.29 11.37
CA THR A 154 7.19 6.21 11.25
C THR A 154 7.88 4.87 11.47
N PHE A 155 7.27 4.01 12.28
CA PHE A 155 7.66 2.60 12.35
C PHE A 155 6.45 1.70 12.58
N THR A 156 6.66 0.40 12.39
CA THR A 156 5.64 -0.61 12.62
C THR A 156 6.14 -1.68 13.57
N ARG A 157 5.22 -2.27 14.32
CA ARG A 157 5.45 -3.46 15.15
C ARG A 157 4.32 -4.44 14.93
N GLN A 158 4.59 -5.72 15.10
CA GLN A 158 3.61 -6.76 14.83
C GLN A 158 3.78 -7.93 15.79
N LYS A 159 2.67 -8.63 16.06
CA LYS A 159 2.64 -9.91 16.78
C LYS A 159 1.89 -10.92 15.92
N THR A 160 2.45 -12.12 15.86
CA THR A 160 1.90 -13.26 15.11
C THR A 160 1.49 -14.34 16.10
N VAL A 161 0.37 -14.99 15.83
CA VAL A 161 -0.17 -16.11 16.60
C VAL A 161 -0.43 -17.29 15.69
N GLU A 162 -0.39 -18.50 16.24
CA GLU A 162 -0.61 -19.73 15.49
C GLU A 162 -2.07 -19.91 15.11
N VAL A 163 -2.98 -19.67 16.06
CA VAL A 163 -4.42 -19.76 15.83
C VAL A 163 -4.91 -18.50 15.12
N GLY A 164 -5.52 -18.68 13.94
CA GLY A 164 -6.10 -17.59 13.17
C GLY A 164 -7.28 -16.94 13.89
N PHE A 165 -7.42 -15.63 13.75
CA PHE A 165 -8.49 -14.83 14.35
C PHE A 165 -9.16 -13.94 13.31
N ASP A 166 -10.43 -13.66 13.53
CA ASP A 166 -11.23 -12.73 12.72
C ASP A 166 -12.05 -11.76 13.59
N ASP A 167 -11.93 -11.87 14.91
CA ASP A 167 -12.73 -11.13 15.88
C ASP A 167 -12.04 -9.85 16.38
N ALA A 168 -12.85 -8.88 16.79
CA ALA A 168 -12.36 -7.58 17.25
C ALA A 168 -11.63 -7.65 18.59
N GLU A 169 -11.97 -8.62 19.45
CA GLU A 169 -11.39 -8.77 20.79
C GLU A 169 -9.91 -9.16 20.70
N THR A 170 -9.61 -10.20 19.92
CA THR A 170 -8.24 -10.67 19.67
C THR A 170 -7.40 -9.59 19.00
N ILE A 171 -7.95 -8.90 17.98
CA ILE A 171 -7.23 -7.80 17.30
C ILE A 171 -6.94 -6.67 18.28
N THR A 172 -7.92 -6.26 19.08
CA THR A 172 -7.77 -5.21 20.09
C THR A 172 -6.70 -5.57 21.10
N ARG A 173 -6.77 -6.76 21.69
CA ARG A 173 -5.83 -7.23 22.70
C ARG A 173 -4.39 -7.23 22.18
N LEU A 174 -4.18 -7.78 20.99
CA LEU A 174 -2.84 -7.83 20.37
C LEU A 174 -2.34 -6.44 19.98
N ALA A 175 -3.20 -5.58 19.41
CA ALA A 175 -2.84 -4.22 19.03
C ALA A 175 -2.48 -3.36 20.24
N LEU A 176 -3.27 -3.43 21.32
CA LEU A 176 -2.98 -2.72 22.57
C LEU A 176 -1.69 -3.22 23.20
N ALA A 177 -1.44 -4.53 23.25
CA ALA A 177 -0.19 -5.07 23.77
C ALA A 177 1.04 -4.57 22.96
N ILE A 178 0.93 -4.46 21.63
CA ILE A 178 1.98 -3.87 20.80
C ILE A 178 2.15 -2.38 21.10
N TRP A 179 1.05 -1.65 21.21
CA TRP A 179 1.05 -0.21 21.48
C TRP A 179 1.67 0.13 22.83
N GLU A 180 1.26 -0.55 23.90
CA GLU A 180 1.76 -0.32 25.26
C GLU A 180 3.26 -0.63 25.39
N GLU A 181 3.74 -1.68 24.72
CA GLU A 181 5.15 -2.06 24.72
C GLU A 181 6.04 -1.04 23.99
N HIS A 182 5.50 -0.30 23.02
CA HIS A 182 6.27 0.51 22.08
C HIS A 182 5.96 2.01 22.09
N TRP A 183 5.07 2.45 22.97
CA TRP A 183 4.76 3.86 23.14
C TRP A 183 5.45 4.39 24.39
N PRO A 184 6.56 5.17 24.23
CA PRO A 184 7.21 5.79 25.37
C PRO A 184 6.26 6.81 26.01
N ALA A 185 6.17 6.78 27.34
CA ALA A 185 5.34 7.72 28.10
C ALA A 185 5.64 9.17 27.68
N GLY A 186 4.59 9.91 27.34
CA GLY A 186 4.67 11.32 26.94
C GLY A 186 4.99 11.60 25.48
N LYS A 187 5.36 10.58 24.67
CA LYS A 187 5.65 10.81 23.24
C LYS A 187 4.38 11.12 22.46
N ARG A 188 4.34 12.25 21.75
CA ARG A 188 3.16 12.65 20.98
C ARG A 188 3.03 11.85 19.68
N MET A 189 1.82 11.38 19.42
CA MET A 189 1.40 10.59 18.28
C MET A 189 0.70 11.46 17.24
N ARG A 190 1.18 11.43 16.00
CA ARG A 190 0.56 12.06 14.81
C ARG A 190 -0.40 11.13 14.10
N LEU A 191 -0.06 9.85 13.99
CA LEU A 191 -0.90 8.81 13.39
C LEU A 191 -0.71 7.49 14.10
N ILE A 192 -1.81 6.75 14.27
CA ILE A 192 -1.80 5.35 14.67
C ILE A 192 -2.58 4.52 13.66
N GLY A 193 -2.13 3.28 13.41
CA GLY A 193 -2.82 2.36 12.51
C GLY A 193 -2.81 0.94 13.02
N VAL A 194 -3.86 0.19 12.72
CA VAL A 194 -4.02 -1.23 13.04
C VAL A 194 -4.25 -1.99 11.74
N ALA A 195 -3.56 -3.10 11.56
CA ALA A 195 -3.68 -3.95 10.39
C ALA A 195 -3.70 -5.43 10.77
N ALA A 196 -4.52 -6.21 10.06
CA ALA A 196 -4.51 -7.66 10.02
C ALA A 196 -3.75 -8.14 8.78
N THR A 197 -2.78 -9.03 8.96
CA THR A 197 -1.96 -9.62 7.89
C THR A 197 -1.82 -11.13 8.08
N GLY A 198 -1.22 -11.81 7.09
CA GLY A 198 -1.22 -13.28 7.07
C GLY A 198 -2.65 -13.79 6.89
N LEU A 199 -3.36 -13.21 5.93
CA LEU A 199 -4.77 -13.50 5.69
C LEU A 199 -4.89 -14.84 4.95
N ALA A 200 -5.78 -15.70 5.45
CA ALA A 200 -6.08 -17.00 4.88
C ALA A 200 -7.59 -17.24 4.87
N ALA A 201 -8.07 -18.08 3.95
CA ALA A 201 -9.46 -18.53 3.98
C ALA A 201 -9.74 -19.31 5.26
N VAL A 202 -10.94 -19.16 5.82
CA VAL A 202 -11.36 -19.95 6.99
C VAL A 202 -11.36 -21.44 6.61
N GLN A 203 -10.46 -22.24 7.18
CA GLN A 203 -10.54 -23.70 7.11
C GLN A 203 -11.20 -24.18 8.41
N GLY A 204 -12.41 -24.73 8.32
CA GLY A 204 -13.09 -25.49 9.39
C GLY A 204 -13.08 -24.85 10.78
N ARG A 205 -14.18 -24.18 11.18
CA ARG A 205 -14.36 -23.70 12.56
C ARG A 205 -14.39 -24.92 13.50
N GLN A 206 -13.33 -25.13 14.30
CA GLN A 206 -13.41 -26.11 15.40
C GLN A 206 -14.31 -25.51 16.48
N LEU A 207 -15.54 -26.01 16.56
CA LEU A 207 -16.46 -25.65 17.63
C LEU A 207 -15.89 -26.17 18.95
N GLY A 208 -15.57 -25.26 19.88
CA GLY A 208 -15.29 -25.63 21.26
C GLY A 208 -16.55 -26.24 21.86
N PHE A 209 -16.48 -27.53 22.22
CA PHE A 209 -17.54 -28.15 23.00
C PHE A 209 -17.38 -27.71 24.46
N ASP A 210 -18.25 -26.82 24.92
CA ASP A 210 -18.45 -26.58 26.36
C ASP A 210 -19.11 -27.82 26.96
N PHE A 211 -18.30 -28.65 27.63
CA PHE A 211 -18.84 -29.60 28.59
C PHE A 211 -19.23 -28.83 29.84
N GLY A 212 -20.48 -28.39 29.91
CA GLY A 212 -21.07 -27.88 31.14
C GLY A 212 -20.97 -28.93 32.23
N SER A 213 -20.14 -28.67 33.24
CA SER A 213 -20.08 -29.47 34.47
C SER A 213 -21.36 -29.23 35.26
N ARG A 214 -22.09 -30.33 35.54
CA ARG A 214 -23.09 -30.40 36.61
C ARG A 214 -22.41 -30.38 37.98
#